data_AF-A0AAD6L1E6-F1
#
_entry.id   AF-A0AAD6L1E6-F1
#
_cell.length_a   1.000
_cell.length_b   1.000
_cell.length_c   1.000
_cell.angle_alpha   90.00
_cell.angle_beta   90.00
_cell.angle_gamma   90.00
#
_symmetry.space_group_name_H-M   'P 1'
#
loop_
_entity.id
_entity.type
_entity.pdbx_description
1 polymer ?
#
loop_
_entity_poly.entity_id
_entity_poly.type
_entity_poly.pdbx_seq_one_letter_code
_entity_poly.pdbx_strand_id
1 'polypeptide(L)'
;MTSAGFLYSKGIVFYPADTPSISTFLESNPGAYTTTRTHNNSASLLFWDRHLQRLSNSVKILLTSNPQFLFKSLNSTINPLLIPPPPSNPMWESTIKSLVNESVNKVLPVALRETRNEGEELAVTALVTGNTEKLGEVKRNVFEALDVHVHVGSHVPHVFGVKGNGARVAVVGPGRNIAEAKYSDWVRLRKSLEKLRPPTVTELLLSNDG
;
A
#
# COMPACT_ATOMS: atom_id res chain seq x y z
N MET A 1 9.70 20.97 4.70
CA MET A 1 10.74 19.93 4.64
C MET A 1 10.32 18.92 3.58
N THR A 2 11.14 18.74 2.55
CA THR A 2 10.97 17.63 1.60
C THR A 2 11.10 16.34 2.41
N SER A 3 10.02 15.57 2.50
CA SER A 3 10.05 14.26 3.14
C SER A 3 11.06 13.39 2.38
N ALA A 4 12.24 13.16 2.96
CA ALA A 4 13.20 12.23 2.39
C ALA A 4 12.55 10.85 2.36
N GLY A 5 12.49 10.24 1.18
CA GLY A 5 11.89 8.93 0.97
C GLY A 5 12.89 7.99 0.31
N PHE A 6 12.82 6.71 0.63
CA PHE A 6 13.50 5.64 -0.10
C PHE A 6 12.45 4.78 -0.76
N LEU A 7 12.80 4.19 -1.89
CA LEU A 7 11.94 3.22 -2.57
C LEU A 7 12.78 2.00 -2.94
N TYR A 8 12.29 0.81 -2.64
CA TYR A 8 12.75 -0.41 -3.29
C TYR A 8 11.73 -0.85 -4.31
N SER A 9 12.17 -1.04 -5.55
CA SER A 9 11.32 -1.48 -6.65
C SER A 9 12.16 -2.25 -7.65
N LYS A 10 11.65 -3.43 -8.08
CA LYS A 10 12.28 -4.27 -9.12
C LYS A 10 13.77 -4.55 -8.87
N GLY A 11 14.16 -4.79 -7.61
CA GLY A 11 15.54 -5.08 -7.23
C GLY A 11 16.45 -3.88 -7.03
N ILE A 12 15.96 -2.65 -7.22
CA ILE A 12 16.73 -1.42 -7.12
C ILE A 12 16.27 -0.60 -5.90
N VAL A 13 17.22 -0.03 -5.17
CA VAL A 13 16.97 0.97 -4.11
C VAL A 13 17.16 2.37 -4.69
N PHE A 14 16.12 3.19 -4.62
CA PHE A 14 16.11 4.60 -4.97
C PHE A 14 16.28 5.45 -3.71
N TYR A 15 17.03 6.53 -3.85
CA TYR A 15 17.36 7.47 -2.77
C TYR A 15 16.42 8.70 -2.81
N PRO A 16 16.45 9.59 -1.79
CA PRO A 16 15.51 10.70 -1.68
C PRO A 16 15.36 11.61 -2.89
N ALA A 17 16.43 11.87 -3.64
CA ALA A 17 16.38 12.70 -4.84
C ALA A 17 15.50 12.09 -5.96
N ASP A 18 15.43 10.77 -6.01
CA ASP A 18 14.76 10.00 -7.08
C ASP A 18 13.46 9.34 -6.61
N THR A 19 13.09 9.53 -5.34
CA THR A 19 11.93 8.87 -4.74
C THR A 19 10.69 9.76 -4.80
N PRO A 20 9.61 9.35 -5.49
CA PRO A 20 8.36 10.10 -5.49
C PRO A 20 7.73 10.14 -4.10
N SER A 21 6.88 11.13 -3.87
CA SER A 21 6.03 11.16 -2.67
C SER A 21 5.15 9.91 -2.59
N ILE A 22 4.78 9.47 -1.39
CA ILE A 22 3.97 8.26 -1.21
C ILE A 22 2.61 8.36 -1.93
N SER A 23 2.00 9.54 -1.96
CA SER A 23 0.73 9.75 -2.68
C SER A 23 0.93 9.59 -4.19
N THR A 24 1.93 10.26 -4.76
CA THR A 24 2.30 10.10 -6.18
C THR A 24 2.59 8.63 -6.50
N PHE A 25 3.36 7.95 -5.65
CA PHE A 25 3.73 6.55 -5.85
C PHE A 25 2.50 5.63 -5.90
N LEU A 26 1.59 5.73 -4.93
CA LEU A 26 0.37 4.91 -4.89
C LEU A 26 -0.59 5.27 -6.03
N GLU A 27 -0.67 6.53 -6.42
CA GLU A 27 -1.52 6.96 -7.52
C GLU A 27 -1.05 6.42 -8.87
N SER A 28 0.27 6.35 -9.10
CA SER A 28 0.85 5.88 -10.37
C SER A 28 0.93 4.36 -10.51
N ASN A 29 0.79 3.61 -9.40
CA ASN A 29 0.98 2.16 -9.35
C ASN A 29 -0.27 1.46 -8.78
N PRO A 30 -1.04 0.70 -9.59
CA PRO A 30 -2.15 -0.11 -9.10
C PRO A 30 -1.63 -1.29 -8.29
N GLY A 31 -2.26 -1.56 -7.16
CA GLY A 31 -1.88 -2.69 -6.32
C GLY A 31 -2.56 -2.72 -4.96
N ALA A 32 -2.37 -3.82 -4.24
CA ALA A 32 -2.74 -3.93 -2.83
C ALA A 32 -1.60 -3.37 -1.97
N TYR A 33 -1.90 -2.63 -0.90
CA TYR A 33 -0.86 -2.04 -0.06
C TYR A 33 -1.17 -2.08 1.42
N THR A 34 -0.11 -2.05 2.23
CA THR A 34 -0.19 -1.83 3.67
C THR A 34 0.86 -0.81 4.07
N THR A 35 0.54 -0.02 5.09
CA THR A 35 1.46 0.96 5.67
C THR A 35 1.50 0.72 7.16
N THR A 36 2.70 0.55 7.70
CA THR A 36 2.97 0.62 9.13
C THR A 36 4.02 1.70 9.39
N ARG A 37 4.45 1.84 10.64
CA ARG A 37 5.58 2.65 11.03
C ARG A 37 6.52 1.88 11.92
N THR A 38 7.74 2.35 12.02
CA THR A 38 8.62 1.96 13.09
C THR A 38 8.15 2.52 14.43
N HIS A 39 8.61 1.90 15.51
CA HIS A 39 8.31 2.28 16.87
C HIS A 39 9.51 2.01 17.79
N ASN A 40 9.56 2.74 18.89
CA ASN A 40 10.60 2.66 19.92
C ASN A 40 11.97 3.05 19.34
N ASN A 41 12.09 4.28 18.84
CA ASN A 41 13.29 4.80 18.18
C ASN A 41 13.75 3.88 17.04
N SER A 42 12.79 3.53 16.18
CA SER A 42 13.02 2.67 15.04
C SER A 42 13.50 1.24 15.33
N ALA A 43 13.33 0.74 16.56
CA ALA A 43 13.77 -0.60 16.95
C ALA A 43 12.85 -1.72 16.42
N SER A 44 11.60 -1.43 16.10
CA SER A 44 10.61 -2.43 15.68
C SER A 44 9.60 -1.86 14.70
N LEU A 45 8.99 -2.72 13.86
CA LEU A 45 7.84 -2.38 13.04
C LEU A 45 6.54 -2.67 13.79
N LEU A 46 5.67 -1.68 13.91
CA LEU A 46 4.46 -1.79 14.70
C LEU A 46 3.45 -2.77 14.05
N PHE A 47 3.05 -3.81 14.80
CA PHE A 47 2.07 -4.82 14.38
C PHE A 47 2.34 -5.47 13.01
N TRP A 48 3.62 -5.65 12.65
CA TRP A 48 4.03 -6.01 11.29
C TRP A 48 3.33 -7.27 10.73
N ASP A 49 3.22 -8.33 11.52
CA ASP A 49 2.55 -9.56 11.08
C ASP A 49 1.08 -9.35 10.71
N ARG A 50 0.36 -8.50 11.45
CA ARG A 50 -1.04 -8.15 11.16
C ARG A 50 -1.13 -7.34 9.87
N HIS A 51 -0.16 -6.44 9.63
CA HIS A 51 -0.09 -5.67 8.39
C HIS A 51 0.15 -6.58 7.17
N LEU A 52 1.03 -7.58 7.29
CA LEU A 52 1.28 -8.55 6.22
C LEU A 52 0.10 -9.50 5.99
N GLN A 53 -0.58 -9.93 7.04
CA GLN A 53 -1.80 -10.73 6.91
C GLN A 53 -2.89 -9.93 6.17
N ARG A 54 -3.09 -8.66 6.53
CA ARG A 54 -4.05 -7.79 5.82
C ARG A 54 -3.66 -7.53 4.38
N LEU A 55 -2.36 -7.31 4.11
CA LEU A 55 -1.85 -7.12 2.74
C LEU A 55 -2.12 -8.36 1.90
N SER A 56 -1.79 -9.53 2.42
CA SER A 56 -2.11 -10.81 1.81
C SER A 56 -3.62 -10.83 1.50
N ASN A 57 -4.49 -10.64 2.49
CA ASN A 57 -5.95 -10.72 2.28
C ASN A 57 -6.43 -9.77 1.19
N SER A 58 -5.86 -8.56 1.13
CA SER A 58 -6.14 -7.61 0.07
C SER A 58 -5.73 -8.14 -1.31
N VAL A 59 -4.53 -8.69 -1.46
CA VAL A 59 -4.07 -9.32 -2.73
C VAL A 59 -5.03 -10.43 -3.16
N LYS A 60 -5.42 -11.32 -2.25
CA LYS A 60 -6.34 -12.44 -2.54
C LYS A 60 -7.70 -11.95 -3.01
N ILE A 61 -8.29 -10.99 -2.29
CA ILE A 61 -9.59 -10.41 -2.64
C ILE A 61 -9.51 -9.77 -4.03
N LEU A 62 -8.48 -8.97 -4.31
CA LEU A 62 -8.33 -8.32 -5.62
C LEU A 62 -8.14 -9.34 -6.75
N LEU A 63 -7.29 -10.35 -6.58
CA LEU A 63 -7.09 -11.41 -7.57
C LEU A 63 -8.37 -12.20 -7.88
N THR A 64 -9.28 -12.32 -6.91
CA THR A 64 -10.52 -13.10 -7.08
C THR A 64 -11.63 -12.23 -7.65
N SER A 65 -11.82 -11.03 -7.10
CA SER A 65 -12.99 -10.20 -7.38
C SER A 65 -12.75 -9.16 -8.47
N ASN A 66 -11.58 -8.51 -8.48
CA ASN A 66 -11.29 -7.38 -9.38
C ASN A 66 -9.79 -7.29 -9.70
N PRO A 67 -9.25 -8.20 -10.54
CA PRO A 67 -7.82 -8.28 -10.81
C PRO A 67 -7.24 -7.03 -11.48
N GLN A 68 -8.06 -6.25 -12.19
CA GLN A 68 -7.67 -4.99 -12.81
C GLN A 68 -7.08 -3.98 -11.80
N PHE A 69 -7.40 -4.10 -10.51
CA PHE A 69 -6.80 -3.25 -9.46
C PHE A 69 -5.40 -3.70 -9.03
N LEU A 70 -4.93 -4.86 -9.47
CA LEU A 70 -3.55 -5.32 -9.32
C LEU A 70 -2.72 -5.11 -10.59
N PHE A 71 -3.32 -5.29 -11.77
CA PHE A 71 -2.62 -5.30 -13.05
C PHE A 71 -2.92 -4.04 -13.86
N LYS A 72 -1.92 -3.16 -14.01
CA LYS A 72 -2.04 -1.86 -14.69
C LYS A 72 -2.56 -1.93 -16.14
N SER A 73 -2.25 -3.01 -16.86
CA SER A 73 -2.50 -3.13 -18.30
C SER A 73 -3.50 -4.22 -18.68
N LEU A 74 -4.31 -4.71 -17.73
CA LEU A 74 -5.28 -5.77 -18.05
C LEU A 74 -6.36 -5.30 -19.04
N ASN A 75 -6.55 -3.99 -19.16
CA ASN A 75 -7.66 -3.39 -19.91
C ASN A 75 -7.50 -3.43 -21.45
N SER A 76 -6.34 -3.80 -22.01
CA SER A 76 -6.14 -3.77 -23.48
C SER A 76 -5.60 -5.06 -24.12
N THR A 77 -5.06 -6.02 -23.36
CA THR A 77 -4.24 -7.09 -23.97
C THR A 77 -4.45 -8.47 -23.35
N ILE A 78 -5.01 -8.58 -22.14
CA ILE A 78 -5.15 -9.86 -21.44
C ILE A 78 -6.61 -10.02 -21.02
N ASN A 79 -7.29 -11.03 -21.56
CA ASN A 79 -8.65 -11.36 -21.13
C ASN A 79 -8.64 -11.70 -19.63
N PRO A 80 -9.43 -11.04 -18.76
CA PRO A 80 -9.49 -11.31 -17.33
C PRO A 80 -9.73 -12.79 -16.98
N LEU A 81 -10.38 -13.53 -17.89
CA LEU A 81 -10.60 -14.97 -17.80
C LEU A 81 -9.32 -15.82 -17.89
N LEU A 82 -8.19 -15.23 -18.31
CA LEU A 82 -6.89 -15.90 -18.40
C LEU A 82 -6.05 -15.75 -17.13
N ILE A 83 -6.52 -14.99 -16.13
CA ILE A 83 -5.83 -14.92 -14.85
C ILE A 83 -6.07 -16.27 -14.15
N PRO A 84 -5.00 -17.05 -13.88
CA PRO A 84 -5.16 -18.29 -13.15
C PRO A 84 -5.82 -17.97 -11.80
N PRO A 85 -6.82 -18.74 -11.35
CA PRO A 85 -7.38 -18.53 -10.03
C PRO A 85 -6.24 -18.63 -9.00
N PRO A 86 -6.31 -17.85 -7.90
CA PRO A 86 -5.36 -18.01 -6.82
C PRO A 86 -5.36 -19.49 -6.40
N PRO A 87 -4.19 -20.12 -6.25
CA PRO A 87 -4.14 -21.52 -5.87
C PRO A 87 -4.89 -21.71 -4.56
N SER A 88 -5.63 -22.80 -4.42
CA SER A 88 -6.32 -23.19 -3.18
C SER A 88 -5.37 -23.46 -1.98
N ASN A 89 -4.07 -23.24 -2.19
CA ASN A 89 -2.99 -23.56 -1.26
C ASN A 89 -2.99 -22.62 -0.04
N PRO A 90 -2.98 -23.16 1.20
CA PRO A 90 -2.81 -22.36 2.43
C PRO A 90 -1.49 -21.56 2.50
N MET A 91 -0.47 -21.89 1.70
CA MET A 91 0.83 -21.19 1.70
C MET A 91 0.82 -19.77 1.14
N TRP A 92 -0.26 -19.33 0.49
CA TRP A 92 -0.33 -18.04 -0.19
C TRP A 92 0.08 -16.85 0.71
N GLU A 93 -0.37 -16.84 1.97
CA GLU A 93 -0.03 -15.82 2.96
C GLU A 93 1.47 -15.84 3.27
N SER A 94 2.06 -17.03 3.41
CA SER A 94 3.49 -17.19 3.66
C SER A 94 4.35 -16.69 2.49
N THR A 95 3.90 -16.91 1.24
CA THR A 95 4.60 -16.42 0.04
C THR A 95 4.62 -14.90 -0.01
N ILE A 96 3.47 -14.24 0.18
CA ILE A 96 3.39 -12.77 0.19
C ILE A 96 4.23 -12.20 1.35
N LYS A 97 4.12 -12.78 2.55
CA LYS A 97 4.94 -12.41 3.70
C LYS A 97 6.43 -12.48 3.38
N SER A 98 6.88 -13.58 2.78
CA SER A 98 8.29 -13.79 2.43
C SER A 98 8.80 -12.74 1.44
N LEU A 99 8.07 -12.52 0.33
CA LEU A 99 8.44 -11.54 -0.69
C LEU A 99 8.51 -10.11 -0.14
N VAL A 100 7.56 -9.75 0.72
CA VAL A 100 7.53 -8.42 1.33
C VAL A 100 8.64 -8.26 2.36
N ASN A 101 8.88 -9.26 3.21
CA ASN A 101 9.99 -9.23 4.17
C ASN A 101 11.34 -9.13 3.48
N GLU A 102 11.56 -9.89 2.41
CA GLU A 102 12.79 -9.79 1.62
C GLU A 102 12.99 -8.37 1.10
N SER A 103 11.94 -7.77 0.50
CA SER A 103 11.98 -6.40 -0.03
C SER A 103 12.21 -5.34 1.05
N VAL A 104 11.53 -5.46 2.21
CA VAL A 104 11.70 -4.56 3.36
C VAL A 104 13.13 -4.63 3.88
N ASN A 105 13.71 -5.84 3.97
CA ASN A 105 15.08 -6.05 4.41
C ASN A 105 16.14 -5.45 3.47
N LYS A 106 15.80 -5.15 2.21
CA LYS A 106 16.71 -4.45 1.29
C LYS A 106 16.77 -2.94 1.51
N VAL A 107 15.66 -2.31 1.91
CA VAL A 107 15.56 -0.84 1.97
C VAL A 107 15.51 -0.26 3.37
N LEU A 108 14.88 -0.95 4.32
CA LEU A 108 14.72 -0.43 5.67
C LEU A 108 16.07 -0.20 6.38
N PRO A 109 17.07 -1.11 6.29
CA PRO A 109 18.39 -0.85 6.87
C PRO A 109 19.12 0.35 6.24
N VAL A 110 18.88 0.61 4.96
CA VAL A 110 19.43 1.79 4.27
C VAL A 110 18.77 3.05 4.83
N ALA A 111 17.44 3.12 4.83
CA ALA A 111 16.71 4.26 5.36
C ALA A 111 17.10 4.56 6.83
N LEU A 112 17.16 3.53 7.68
CA LEU A 112 17.54 3.68 9.09
C LEU A 112 18.95 4.24 9.31
N ARG A 113 19.89 3.99 8.40
CA ARG A 113 21.25 4.52 8.50
C ARG A 113 21.32 5.97 8.04
N GLU A 114 20.56 6.32 7.00
CA GLU A 114 20.66 7.63 6.33
C GLU A 114 19.73 8.70 6.94
N THR A 115 18.64 8.33 7.64
CA THR A 115 17.63 9.29 8.15
C THR A 115 17.37 9.19 9.65
N ARG A 116 18.36 8.73 10.43
CA ARG A 116 18.23 8.61 11.88
C ARG A 116 18.24 9.99 12.55
N ASN A 117 17.04 10.47 12.90
CA ASN A 117 16.83 11.62 13.78
C ASN A 117 16.14 11.18 15.07
N GLU A 118 16.56 11.71 16.22
CA GLU A 118 15.92 11.40 17.49
C GLU A 118 14.46 11.88 17.51
N GLY A 119 13.53 11.01 17.93
CA GLY A 119 12.10 11.32 18.01
C GLY A 119 11.33 11.18 16.68
N GLU A 120 12.01 10.90 15.57
CA GLU A 120 11.37 10.55 14.30
C GLU A 120 11.27 9.03 14.13
N GLU A 121 10.15 8.57 13.58
CA GLU A 121 9.95 7.18 13.15
C GLU A 121 9.91 7.14 11.63
N LEU A 122 9.93 5.94 11.04
CA LEU A 122 9.78 5.75 9.59
C LEU A 122 8.42 5.14 9.29
N ALA A 123 7.67 5.72 8.37
CA ALA A 123 6.54 5.07 7.73
C ALA A 123 7.06 4.09 6.67
N VAL A 124 6.60 2.85 6.73
CA VAL A 124 6.95 1.79 5.77
C VAL A 124 5.69 1.35 5.05
N THR A 125 5.63 1.59 3.74
CA THR A 125 4.53 1.17 2.88
C THR A 125 4.99 0.09 1.92
N ALA A 126 4.42 -1.11 2.03
CA ALA A 126 4.60 -2.19 1.06
C ALA A 126 3.43 -2.22 0.09
N LEU A 127 3.72 -2.24 -1.21
CA LEU A 127 2.77 -2.34 -2.32
C LEU A 127 3.06 -3.60 -3.12
N VAL A 128 2.03 -4.41 -3.35
CA VAL A 128 2.07 -5.59 -4.21
C VAL A 128 1.29 -5.28 -5.48
N THR A 129 1.97 -5.38 -6.62
CA THR A 129 1.42 -5.09 -7.95
C THR A 129 1.50 -6.33 -8.83
N GLY A 130 0.62 -6.43 -9.83
CA GLY A 130 0.69 -7.44 -10.86
C GLY A 130 1.51 -7.00 -12.06
N ASN A 131 2.39 -7.87 -12.54
CA ASN A 131 3.20 -7.71 -13.73
C ASN A 131 2.56 -8.48 -14.90
N THR A 132 2.01 -7.74 -15.85
CA THR A 132 1.29 -8.32 -17.00
C THR A 132 2.19 -9.04 -17.99
N GLU A 133 3.47 -8.64 -18.09
CA GLU A 133 4.44 -9.31 -18.97
C GLU A 133 4.74 -10.72 -18.43
N LYS A 134 5.07 -10.81 -17.13
CA LYS A 134 5.27 -12.09 -16.45
C LYS A 134 4.00 -12.95 -16.42
N LEU A 135 2.82 -12.33 -16.31
CA LEU A 135 1.55 -13.06 -16.29
C LEU A 135 1.33 -13.91 -17.55
N GLY A 136 1.75 -13.43 -18.73
CA GLY A 136 1.64 -14.18 -19.99
C GLY A 136 2.53 -15.43 -20.06
N GLU A 137 3.65 -15.43 -19.31
CA GLU A 137 4.61 -16.53 -19.24
C GLU A 137 4.23 -17.56 -18.17
N VAL A 138 3.51 -17.12 -17.14
CA VAL A 138 3.16 -17.90 -15.96
C VAL A 138 1.91 -18.76 -16.23
N LYS A 139 2.12 -20.05 -16.50
CA LYS A 139 1.02 -21.01 -16.74
C LYS A 139 0.39 -21.61 -15.48
N ARG A 140 1.02 -21.48 -14.30
CA ARG A 140 0.61 -22.23 -13.09
C ARG A 140 0.61 -21.44 -11.78
N ASN A 141 1.38 -20.36 -11.67
CA ASN A 141 1.65 -19.72 -10.38
C ASN A 141 1.63 -18.18 -10.43
N VAL A 142 0.47 -17.58 -10.21
CA VAL A 142 0.26 -16.12 -10.24
C VAL A 142 1.26 -15.34 -9.37
N PHE A 143 1.85 -15.94 -8.32
CA PHE A 143 2.86 -15.28 -7.49
C PHE A 143 4.11 -14.85 -8.28
N GLU A 144 4.48 -15.57 -9.34
CA GLU A 144 5.62 -15.20 -10.19
C GLU A 144 5.34 -13.93 -10.99
N ALA A 145 4.06 -13.62 -11.20
CA ALA A 145 3.62 -12.39 -11.85
C ALA A 145 3.39 -11.25 -10.85
N LEU A 146 3.78 -11.37 -9.57
CA LEU A 146 3.70 -10.28 -8.60
C LEU A 146 5.04 -9.59 -8.46
N ASP A 147 5.00 -8.25 -8.41
CA ASP A 147 6.13 -7.41 -8.04
C ASP A 147 5.83 -6.73 -6.69
N VAL A 148 6.86 -6.63 -5.84
CA VAL A 148 6.79 -5.95 -4.55
C VAL A 148 7.59 -4.66 -4.60
N HIS A 149 7.01 -3.62 -4.03
CA HIS A 149 7.64 -2.31 -3.88
C HIS A 149 7.53 -1.88 -2.43
N VAL A 150 8.59 -1.26 -1.89
CA VAL A 150 8.62 -0.78 -0.51
C VAL A 150 9.04 0.66 -0.49
N HIS A 151 8.13 1.54 -0.10
CA HIS A 151 8.38 2.95 0.15
C HIS A 151 8.64 3.17 1.64
N VAL A 152 9.70 3.90 1.97
CA VAL A 152 10.04 4.29 3.34
C VAL A 152 10.15 5.80 3.40
N GLY A 153 9.47 6.45 4.32
CA GLY A 153 9.56 7.90 4.51
C GLY A 153 9.52 8.30 5.98
N SER A 154 9.93 9.51 6.30
CA SER A 154 9.86 10.03 7.67
C SER A 154 8.41 10.09 8.18
N HIS A 155 8.23 9.78 9.46
CA HIS A 155 6.96 9.81 10.17
C HIS A 155 7.16 10.43 11.55
N VAL A 156 6.50 11.56 11.80
CA VAL A 156 6.44 12.17 13.13
C VAL A 156 5.13 11.75 13.80
N PRO A 157 5.16 10.99 14.91
CA PRO A 157 3.96 10.64 15.64
C PRO A 157 3.20 11.88 16.14
N HIS A 158 1.90 11.97 15.82
CA HIS A 158 1.04 13.01 16.40
C HIS A 158 0.84 12.79 17.90
N VAL A 159 0.82 13.89 18.66
CA VAL A 159 0.44 13.89 20.07
C VAL A 159 -1.10 13.83 20.18
N PHE A 160 -1.61 12.80 20.85
CA PHE A 160 -3.04 12.65 21.11
C PHE A 160 -3.49 13.42 22.35
N GLY A 161 -4.79 13.74 22.44
CA GLY A 161 -5.39 14.37 23.64
C GLY A 161 -5.27 15.89 23.71
N VAL A 162 -4.80 16.54 22.65
CA VAL A 162 -4.73 18.02 22.58
C VAL A 162 -6.14 18.59 22.38
N LYS A 163 -6.57 19.47 23.29
CA LYS A 163 -7.87 20.14 23.23
C LYS A 163 -8.02 20.91 21.91
N GLY A 164 -9.12 20.67 21.19
CA GLY A 164 -9.40 21.31 19.90
C GLY A 164 -8.91 20.55 18.66
N ASN A 165 -8.09 19.50 18.84
CA ASN A 165 -7.59 18.65 17.73
C ASN A 165 -8.48 17.43 17.45
N GLY A 166 -9.74 17.45 17.91
CA GLY A 166 -10.71 16.40 17.61
C GLY A 166 -11.05 16.36 16.13
N ALA A 167 -11.26 15.15 15.59
CA ALA A 167 -11.75 14.99 14.23
C ALA A 167 -13.18 15.56 14.14
N ARG A 168 -13.43 16.35 13.10
CA ARG A 168 -14.76 16.83 12.72
C ARG A 168 -15.16 16.10 11.45
N VAL A 169 -16.28 15.40 11.48
CA VAL A 169 -16.67 14.46 10.42
C VAL A 169 -17.91 14.95 9.69
N ALA A 170 -18.00 14.68 8.39
CA ALA A 170 -19.24 14.81 7.62
C ALA A 170 -19.48 13.54 6.81
N VAL A 171 -20.76 13.17 6.67
CA VAL A 171 -21.17 12.02 5.87
C VAL A 171 -21.25 12.43 4.39
N VAL A 172 -20.67 11.61 3.50
CA VAL A 172 -20.69 11.87 2.06
C VAL A 172 -20.75 10.58 1.25
N GLY A 173 -21.84 10.42 0.51
CA GLY A 173 -21.93 9.45 -0.57
C GLY A 173 -21.77 7.98 -0.16
N PRO A 174 -21.76 7.09 -1.17
CA PRO A 174 -21.79 5.67 -0.94
C PRO A 174 -20.45 5.12 -0.45
N GLY A 175 -20.55 3.96 0.19
CA GLY A 175 -19.42 3.16 0.64
C GLY A 175 -18.46 2.80 -0.49
N ARG A 176 -17.23 2.49 -0.09
CA ARG A 176 -16.18 2.10 -1.03
C ARG A 176 -16.44 0.71 -1.59
N ASN A 177 -16.24 0.54 -2.89
CA ASN A 177 -16.20 -0.78 -3.52
C ASN A 177 -15.07 -1.65 -2.93
N ILE A 178 -15.35 -2.91 -2.58
CA ILE A 178 -14.37 -3.83 -1.97
C ILE A 178 -13.69 -3.22 -0.73
N ALA A 179 -14.48 -2.70 0.22
CA ALA A 179 -13.97 -2.06 1.44
C ALA A 179 -13.03 -2.97 2.27
N GLU A 180 -13.18 -4.29 2.15
CA GLU A 180 -12.37 -5.30 2.85
C GLU A 180 -10.90 -5.34 2.37
N ALA A 181 -10.62 -4.95 1.13
CA ALA A 181 -9.27 -4.91 0.58
C ALA A 181 -8.68 -3.50 0.71
N LYS A 182 -7.36 -3.38 0.93
CA LYS A 182 -6.64 -2.10 0.87
C LYS A 182 -5.85 -2.01 -0.44
N TYR A 183 -6.28 -1.13 -1.35
CA TYR A 183 -5.73 -1.03 -2.71
C TYR A 183 -5.59 0.42 -3.18
N SER A 184 -4.61 0.67 -4.04
CA SER A 184 -4.10 2.02 -4.31
C SER A 184 -5.03 2.91 -5.14
N ASP A 185 -5.95 2.36 -5.93
CA ASP A 185 -7.02 3.12 -6.61
C ASP A 185 -7.85 3.96 -5.65
N TRP A 186 -7.99 3.52 -4.39
CA TRP A 186 -8.66 4.32 -3.37
C TRP A 186 -8.02 5.69 -3.18
N VAL A 187 -6.69 5.81 -3.34
CA VAL A 187 -5.99 7.10 -3.27
C VAL A 187 -6.46 8.05 -4.37
N ARG A 188 -6.71 7.53 -5.58
CA ARG A 188 -7.25 8.31 -6.71
C ARG A 188 -8.70 8.71 -6.49
N LEU A 189 -9.54 7.76 -6.07
CA LEU A 189 -10.97 8.01 -5.82
C LEU A 189 -11.20 9.01 -4.68
N ARG A 190 -10.42 8.88 -3.59
CA ARG A 190 -10.51 9.76 -2.42
C ARG A 190 -10.29 11.23 -2.78
N LYS A 191 -9.36 11.55 -3.70
CA LYS A 191 -9.08 12.95 -4.07
C LYS A 191 -10.31 13.72 -4.53
N SER A 192 -11.18 13.09 -5.30
CA SER A 192 -12.41 13.73 -5.77
C SER A 192 -13.41 13.92 -4.62
N LEU A 193 -13.48 12.96 -3.68
CA LEU A 193 -14.33 13.06 -2.50
C LEU A 193 -13.87 14.17 -1.54
N GLU A 194 -12.56 14.32 -1.34
CA GLU A 194 -11.98 15.38 -0.49
C GLU A 194 -12.35 16.79 -0.97
N LYS A 195 -12.66 16.98 -2.27
CA LYS A 195 -13.17 18.26 -2.80
C LYS A 195 -14.57 18.61 -2.29
N LEU A 196 -15.33 17.62 -1.82
CA LEU A 196 -16.67 17.80 -1.24
C LEU A 196 -16.60 18.14 0.26
N ARG A 197 -15.42 18.13 0.88
CA ARG A 197 -15.26 18.32 2.32
C ARG A 197 -15.60 19.76 2.72
N PRO A 198 -16.58 19.96 3.62
CA PRO A 198 -16.87 21.30 4.14
C PRO A 198 -15.65 21.91 4.84
N PRO A 199 -15.48 23.25 4.86
CA PRO A 199 -14.29 23.90 5.40
C PRO A 199 -14.01 23.61 6.88
N THR A 200 -15.06 23.32 7.66
CA THR A 200 -14.96 23.01 9.10
C THR A 200 -14.71 21.53 9.36
N VAL A 201 -14.75 20.66 8.35
CA VAL A 201 -14.65 19.21 8.51
C VAL A 201 -13.21 18.77 8.25
N THR A 202 -12.71 17.84 9.05
CA THR A 202 -11.36 17.26 8.90
C THR A 202 -11.40 15.92 8.19
N GLU A 203 -12.46 15.14 8.34
CA GLU A 203 -12.58 13.79 7.77
C GLU A 203 -13.96 13.54 7.15
N LEU A 204 -14.01 12.69 6.14
CA LEU A 204 -15.24 12.28 5.47
C LEU A 204 -15.62 10.85 5.86
N LEU A 205 -16.88 10.64 6.21
CA LEU A 205 -17.47 9.34 6.48
C LEU A 205 -18.29 8.92 5.25
N LEU A 206 -18.07 7.72 4.72
CA LEU A 206 -18.94 7.16 3.67
C LEU A 206 -20.03 6.31 4.31
N SER A 207 -21.24 6.35 3.78
CA SER A 207 -22.39 5.56 4.24
C SER A 207 -22.72 4.45 3.23
N ASN A 208 -23.29 3.34 3.69
CA ASN A 208 -23.66 2.24 2.78
C ASN A 208 -24.90 2.57 1.94
N ASP A 209 -25.73 3.50 2.42
CA ASP A 209 -27.02 3.91 1.88
C ASP A 209 -26.99 5.26 1.14
N GLY A 210 -25.85 5.95 1.13
CA GLY A 210 -25.70 7.28 0.52
C GLY A 210 -26.23 8.40 1.39
#